data_AF-A0A4Q3UIP2-F1
#
_entry.id   AF-A0A4Q3UIP2-F1
#
_cell.length_a   1.000
_cell.length_b   1.000
_cell.length_c   1.000
_cell.angle_alpha   90.00
_cell.angle_beta   90.00
_cell.angle_gamma   90.00
#
_symmetry.space_group_name_H-M   'P 1'
#
loop_
_entity.id
_entity.type
_entity.pdbx_description
1 polymer ?
#
loop_
_entity_poly.entity_id
_entity_poly.type
_entity_poly.pdbx_seq_one_letter_code
_entity_poly.pdbx_strand_id
1 'polypeptide(L)'
;ASPFYNKDSVLGIDSVFLTLVYAGSYGDTASGSSRVNVEVSEILKDNGFNDDSLYRFDHPGFTTGPALGTASFTPSQFKDTITLIQKKDTTKLVNVLRIKLANSLGQRLSQFDTTGNGGYKSDSLFRTMFRGLALKTTDVSGQGLLSYFSANNTNSALTVYYRFSKDGVKDTASAVFKHLDYSQANSIRRTESGEYTANLSKPNPQQLYIQSSPLGSYASISIPGLSAFPNKIIHRAELIAYKVPSASDNIFTVPGRLLLDHKGTTDTAFLFHDDIQIDASGSLNLSQFGGSLRSDNSYRFNLTRYVQGLVTRKERNDTMRLYAPLRSTLFAKNLGQYVSVTNLS
;
A
#
# COMPACT_ATOMS: atom_id res chain seq x y z
N ALA A 1 4.45 -26.12 20.18
CA ALA A 1 4.77 -25.97 21.61
C ALA A 1 4.13 -24.69 22.13
N SER A 2 3.66 -24.64 23.38
CA SER A 2 3.08 -23.42 23.95
C SER A 2 4.17 -22.34 24.14
N PRO A 3 3.90 -21.06 23.80
CA PRO A 3 4.82 -19.95 24.07
C PRO A 3 4.80 -19.49 25.54
N PHE A 4 3.89 -20.02 26.35
CA PHE A 4 3.81 -19.75 27.79
C PHE A 4 4.45 -20.88 28.59
N TYR A 5 5.13 -20.52 29.69
CA TYR A 5 5.60 -21.47 30.68
C TYR A 5 4.39 -22.12 31.36
N ASN A 6 4.16 -23.42 31.11
CA ASN A 6 3.09 -24.29 31.62
C ASN A 6 1.79 -23.55 31.98
N LYS A 7 0.71 -23.77 31.24
CA LYS A 7 -0.59 -23.08 31.42
C LYS A 7 -1.00 -22.90 32.90
N ASP A 8 -0.91 -23.94 33.72
CA ASP A 8 -1.34 -23.93 35.12
C ASP A 8 -0.38 -23.17 36.08
N SER A 9 0.80 -22.83 35.59
CA SER A 9 1.83 -22.07 36.32
C SER A 9 1.71 -20.56 36.11
N VAL A 10 0.92 -20.08 35.14
CA VAL A 10 0.76 -18.65 34.85
C VAL A 10 -0.06 -17.99 35.96
N LEU A 11 0.54 -17.01 36.66
CA LEU A 11 -0.08 -16.30 37.79
C LEU A 11 -0.85 -15.05 37.35
N GLY A 12 -0.46 -14.43 36.23
CA GLY A 12 -1.11 -13.23 35.73
C GLY A 12 -0.37 -12.58 34.57
N ILE A 13 -1.10 -11.78 33.80
CA ILE A 13 -0.60 -11.00 32.67
C ILE A 13 -0.33 -9.56 33.13
N ASP A 14 0.89 -9.10 32.96
CA ASP A 14 1.30 -7.75 33.36
C ASP A 14 1.04 -6.74 32.23
N SER A 15 1.41 -7.09 31.00
CA SER A 15 1.15 -6.24 29.84
C SER A 15 1.18 -7.00 28.51
N VAL A 16 0.45 -6.47 27.54
CA VAL A 16 0.44 -6.96 26.15
C VAL A 16 0.80 -5.80 25.23
N PHE A 17 1.76 -6.01 24.33
CA PHE A 17 2.20 -4.99 23.38
C PHE A 17 2.26 -5.55 21.97
N LEU A 18 1.65 -4.84 21.01
CA LEU A 18 1.95 -5.02 19.60
C LEU A 18 3.06 -4.03 19.21
N THR A 19 4.18 -4.55 18.74
CA THR A 19 5.31 -3.76 18.23
C THR A 19 5.40 -3.92 16.73
N LEU A 20 5.49 -2.81 16.00
CA LEU A 20 5.64 -2.80 14.55
C LEU A 20 6.82 -1.90 14.16
N VAL A 21 7.73 -2.44 13.36
CA VAL A 21 8.87 -1.69 12.83
C VAL A 21 8.39 -0.72 11.75
N TYR A 22 8.71 0.56 11.92
CA TYR A 22 8.45 1.60 10.94
C TYR A 22 9.41 1.46 9.76
N ALA A 23 8.89 1.46 8.53
CA ALA A 23 9.65 1.24 7.32
C ALA A 23 9.81 2.52 6.46
N GLY A 24 9.10 3.60 6.81
CA GLY A 24 9.17 4.87 6.09
C GLY A 24 7.81 5.56 6.03
N SER A 25 7.75 6.68 5.33
CA SER A 25 6.51 7.41 5.06
C SER A 25 6.54 8.15 3.73
N TYR A 26 5.36 8.54 3.25
CA TYR A 26 5.14 9.44 2.14
C TYR A 26 4.19 10.57 2.60
N GLY A 27 4.49 11.82 2.24
CA GLY A 27 3.72 13.00 2.64
C GLY A 27 4.39 13.83 3.74
N ASP A 28 3.59 14.54 4.54
CA ASP A 28 4.10 15.51 5.50
C ASP A 28 4.67 14.82 6.76
N THR A 29 5.98 14.61 6.74
CA THR A 29 6.75 14.00 7.85
C THR A 29 7.39 15.02 8.79
N ALA A 30 7.14 16.32 8.60
CA ALA A 30 7.74 17.34 9.46
C ALA A 30 7.23 17.22 10.89
N SER A 31 8.09 17.56 11.86
CA SER A 31 7.77 17.38 13.27
C SER A 31 6.58 18.25 13.67
N GLY A 32 5.54 17.62 14.24
CA GLY A 32 4.32 18.31 14.66
C GLY A 32 3.29 18.55 13.53
N SER A 33 3.59 18.21 12.28
CA SER A 33 2.68 18.51 11.17
C SER A 33 1.57 17.47 10.97
N SER A 34 1.92 16.19 10.82
CA SER A 34 0.95 15.12 10.63
C SER A 34 0.99 14.10 11.76
N ARG A 35 -0.18 13.79 12.33
CA ARG A 35 -0.35 12.76 13.36
C ARG A 35 -1.38 11.73 12.90
N VAL A 36 -1.01 10.45 13.03
CA VAL A 36 -1.86 9.31 12.74
C VAL A 36 -2.32 8.70 14.05
N ASN A 37 -3.62 8.43 14.18
CA ASN A 37 -4.16 7.61 15.26
C ASN A 37 -4.43 6.21 14.73
N VAL A 38 -4.05 5.21 15.51
CA VAL A 38 -4.20 3.80 15.21
C VAL A 38 -5.04 3.16 16.30
N GLU A 39 -6.05 2.41 15.88
CA GLU A 39 -6.81 1.49 16.71
C GLU A 39 -6.46 0.06 16.32
N VAL A 40 -6.24 -0.80 17.33
CA VAL A 40 -5.99 -2.22 17.15
C VAL A 40 -7.17 -2.99 17.71
N SER A 41 -7.75 -3.86 16.89
CA SER A 41 -8.90 -4.69 17.25
C SER A 41 -8.68 -6.12 16.77
N GLU A 42 -9.32 -7.09 17.41
CA GLU A 42 -9.25 -8.48 16.95
C GLU A 42 -10.18 -8.72 15.76
N ILE A 43 -9.69 -9.46 14.77
CA ILE A 43 -10.43 -9.95 13.61
C ILE A 43 -11.42 -11.02 14.11
N LEU A 44 -12.72 -10.81 13.95
CA LEU A 44 -13.73 -11.78 14.42
C LEU A 44 -13.72 -13.07 13.58
N LYS A 45 -14.21 -14.16 14.16
CA LYS A 45 -14.52 -15.37 13.39
C LYS A 45 -15.57 -15.06 12.31
N ASP A 46 -15.48 -15.74 11.17
CA ASP A 46 -16.45 -15.68 10.07
C ASP A 46 -16.50 -14.38 9.25
N ASN A 47 -15.34 -13.73 9.03
CA ASN A 47 -15.23 -12.53 8.21
C ASN A 47 -14.53 -12.71 6.86
N GLY A 48 -14.21 -13.96 6.48
CA GLY A 48 -13.51 -14.27 5.23
C GLY A 48 -12.00 -14.04 5.24
N PHE A 49 -11.40 -13.70 6.38
CA PHE A 49 -9.94 -13.60 6.51
C PHE A 49 -9.28 -14.99 6.66
N ASN A 50 -8.60 -15.39 5.60
CA ASN A 50 -7.82 -16.62 5.45
C ASN A 50 -6.39 -16.33 4.97
N ASP A 51 -5.50 -17.29 5.21
CA ASP A 51 -4.07 -17.26 4.94
C ASP A 51 -3.69 -17.62 3.49
N ASP A 52 -4.63 -18.18 2.73
CA ASP A 52 -4.50 -18.64 1.35
C ASP A 52 -4.97 -17.62 0.29
N SER A 53 -5.51 -16.49 0.74
CA SER A 53 -6.22 -15.54 -0.11
C SER A 53 -5.42 -14.27 -0.36
N LEU A 54 -5.43 -13.79 -1.61
CA LEU A 54 -4.91 -12.48 -1.97
C LEU A 54 -6.01 -11.43 -1.85
N TYR A 55 -5.79 -10.41 -1.03
CA TYR A 55 -6.74 -9.32 -0.86
C TYR A 55 -6.36 -8.14 -1.74
N ARG A 56 -7.35 -7.60 -2.44
CA ARG A 56 -7.19 -6.35 -3.18
C ARG A 56 -7.05 -5.17 -2.22
N PHE A 57 -6.37 -4.11 -2.67
CA PHE A 57 -6.22 -2.89 -1.86
C PHE A 57 -7.54 -2.16 -1.60
N ASP A 58 -8.59 -2.42 -2.38
CA ASP A 58 -9.94 -1.87 -2.19
C ASP A 58 -10.86 -2.77 -1.34
N HIS A 59 -10.33 -3.86 -0.78
CA HIS A 59 -11.10 -4.71 0.12
C HIS A 59 -11.68 -3.86 1.26
N PRO A 60 -12.97 -3.99 1.62
CA PRO A 60 -13.63 -3.12 2.61
C PRO A 60 -13.11 -3.29 4.05
N GLY A 61 -12.10 -4.12 4.25
CA GLY A 61 -11.60 -4.56 5.55
C GLY A 61 -12.41 -5.74 6.10
N PHE A 62 -12.12 -6.11 7.34
CA PHE A 62 -12.76 -7.24 8.01
C PHE A 62 -13.56 -6.79 9.22
N THR A 63 -14.58 -7.57 9.58
CA THR A 63 -15.32 -7.39 10.81
C THR A 63 -14.40 -7.61 12.01
N THR A 64 -14.37 -6.63 12.92
CA THR A 64 -13.52 -6.61 14.10
C THR A 64 -14.36 -6.53 15.37
N GLY A 65 -13.81 -7.07 16.47
CA GLY A 65 -14.35 -6.87 17.80
C GLY A 65 -14.09 -5.46 18.34
N PRO A 66 -14.33 -5.23 19.64
CA PRO A 66 -13.98 -3.99 20.32
C PRO A 66 -12.48 -3.67 20.23
N ALA A 67 -12.15 -2.38 20.36
CA ALA A 67 -10.77 -1.91 20.43
C ALA A 67 -10.02 -2.60 21.59
N LEU A 68 -8.89 -3.21 21.24
CA LEU A 68 -7.94 -3.79 22.19
C LEU A 68 -6.93 -2.76 22.66
N GLY A 69 -6.62 -1.75 21.85
CA GLY A 69 -5.69 -0.69 22.20
C GLY A 69 -5.62 0.38 21.13
N THR A 70 -5.05 1.51 21.50
CA THR A 70 -4.85 2.65 20.60
C THR A 70 -3.45 3.21 20.76
N ALA A 71 -2.95 3.86 19.71
CA ALA A 71 -1.72 4.63 19.74
C ALA A 71 -1.83 5.81 18.78
N SER A 72 -1.02 6.84 19.01
CA SER A 72 -0.84 7.93 18.06
C SER A 72 0.64 8.12 17.78
N PHE A 73 0.97 8.54 16.56
CA PHE A 73 2.35 8.79 16.19
C PHE A 73 2.51 9.93 15.19
N THR A 74 3.69 10.54 15.21
CA THR A 74 4.24 11.36 14.13
C THR A 74 5.50 10.68 13.60
N PRO A 75 5.81 10.73 12.29
CA PRO A 75 7.00 10.09 11.73
C PRO A 75 8.32 10.49 12.39
N SER A 76 8.43 11.73 12.85
CA SER A 76 9.64 12.27 13.48
C SER A 76 10.05 11.51 14.75
N GLN A 77 9.10 10.94 15.49
CA GLN A 77 9.37 10.26 16.76
C GLN A 77 10.13 8.93 16.59
N PHE A 78 10.08 8.32 15.40
CA PHE A 78 10.71 7.00 15.17
C PHE A 78 12.23 7.08 15.04
N LYS A 79 12.79 8.30 14.99
CA LYS A 79 14.24 8.53 15.10
C LYS A 79 14.77 8.33 16.53
N ASP A 80 13.89 8.38 17.53
CA ASP A 80 14.27 8.27 18.92
C ASP A 80 14.39 6.80 19.37
N THR A 81 15.31 6.54 20.30
CA THR A 81 15.53 5.19 20.84
C THR A 81 14.62 4.93 22.03
N ILE A 82 13.90 3.82 22.00
CA ILE A 82 13.10 3.31 23.11
C ILE A 82 13.91 2.26 23.85
N THR A 83 14.07 2.40 25.17
CA THR A 83 14.78 1.43 26.00
C THR A 83 13.77 0.53 26.73
N LEU A 84 13.85 -0.78 26.50
CA LEU A 84 13.10 -1.80 27.23
C LEU A 84 14.00 -2.46 28.26
N ILE A 85 13.60 -2.42 29.52
CA ILE A 85 14.33 -3.07 30.61
C ILE A 85 13.52 -4.29 31.06
N GLN A 86 14.08 -5.48 30.89
CA GLN A 86 13.57 -6.74 31.44
C GLN A 86 14.57 -7.25 32.48
N LYS A 87 14.31 -6.94 33.76
CA LYS A 87 15.13 -7.36 34.91
C LYS A 87 16.58 -6.85 34.78
N LYS A 88 17.50 -7.63 34.20
CA LYS A 88 18.91 -7.26 33.94
C LYS A 88 19.23 -7.04 32.46
N ASP A 89 18.32 -7.40 31.56
CA ASP A 89 18.51 -7.24 30.12
C ASP A 89 17.90 -5.90 29.66
N THR A 90 18.68 -5.14 28.89
CA THR A 90 18.27 -3.84 28.35
C THR A 90 18.28 -3.92 26.84
N THR A 91 17.11 -3.98 26.23
CA THR A 91 16.96 -3.97 24.78
C THR A 91 16.62 -2.56 24.30
N LYS A 92 17.44 -2.01 23.41
CA LYS A 92 17.13 -0.75 22.72
C LYS A 92 16.38 -1.06 21.43
N LEU A 93 15.16 -0.56 21.32
CA LEU A 93 14.39 -0.57 20.09
C LEU A 93 14.42 0.82 19.48
N VAL A 94 14.88 0.92 18.24
CA VAL A 94 14.72 2.12 17.41
C VAL A 94 13.65 1.84 16.38
N ASN A 95 13.01 2.89 15.87
CA ASN A 95 12.21 2.77 14.66
C ASN A 95 10.99 1.83 14.79
N VAL A 96 10.31 1.86 15.94
CA VAL A 96 9.12 1.03 16.21
C VAL A 96 7.93 1.83 16.72
N LEU A 97 6.74 1.47 16.26
CA LEU A 97 5.48 1.81 16.92
C LEU A 97 5.12 0.71 17.91
N ARG A 98 4.95 1.08 19.18
CA ARG A 98 4.59 0.15 20.24
C ARG A 98 3.21 0.52 20.79
N ILE A 99 2.26 -0.39 20.63
CA ILE A 99 0.85 -0.20 20.98
C ILE A 99 0.53 -1.10 22.17
N LYS A 100 0.13 -0.52 23.30
CA LYS A 100 -0.34 -1.30 24.45
C LYS A 100 -1.75 -1.83 24.16
N LEU A 101 -1.95 -3.13 24.36
CA LEU A 101 -3.24 -3.79 24.18
C LEU A 101 -3.82 -4.20 25.54
N ALA A 102 -5.11 -4.52 25.54
CA ALA A 102 -5.82 -5.03 26.70
C ALA A 102 -5.20 -6.34 27.19
N ASN A 103 -4.96 -6.43 28.51
CA ASN A 103 -4.39 -7.63 29.13
C ASN A 103 -5.27 -8.88 28.96
N SER A 104 -6.57 -8.70 28.71
CA SER A 104 -7.51 -9.79 28.42
C SER A 104 -7.13 -10.63 27.21
N LEU A 105 -6.49 -10.03 26.19
CA LEU A 105 -5.95 -10.78 25.06
C LEU A 105 -4.86 -11.75 25.53
N GLY A 106 -3.92 -11.27 26.34
CA GLY A 106 -2.85 -12.10 26.89
C GLY A 106 -3.38 -13.20 27.81
N GLN A 107 -4.41 -12.90 28.60
CA GLN A 107 -5.05 -13.88 29.51
C GLN A 107 -5.70 -15.01 28.71
N ARG A 108 -6.34 -14.68 27.59
CA ARG A 108 -6.94 -15.68 26.69
C ARG A 108 -5.87 -16.52 26.00
N LEU A 109 -4.81 -15.89 25.48
CA LEU A 109 -3.70 -16.60 24.82
C LEU A 109 -2.96 -17.53 25.79
N SER A 110 -2.82 -17.16 27.07
CA SER A 110 -2.17 -18.02 28.07
C SER A 110 -2.99 -19.25 28.46
N GLN A 111 -4.30 -19.26 28.16
CA GLN A 111 -5.18 -20.39 28.46
C GLN A 111 -5.21 -21.46 27.36
N PHE A 112 -4.61 -21.21 26.19
CA PHE A 112 -4.48 -22.22 25.14
C PHE A 112 -3.50 -23.32 25.56
N ASP A 113 -3.74 -24.55 25.13
CA ASP A 113 -2.88 -25.71 25.39
C ASP A 113 -2.61 -26.51 24.11
N THR A 114 -1.78 -27.55 24.24
CA THR A 114 -1.35 -28.41 23.13
C THR A 114 -2.14 -29.72 23.04
N THR A 115 -3.20 -29.88 23.83
CA THR A 115 -3.98 -31.13 23.94
C THR A 115 -5.25 -31.08 23.07
N GLY A 116 -5.89 -32.22 22.79
CA GLY A 116 -7.29 -32.26 22.30
C GLY A 116 -7.65 -31.25 21.19
N ASN A 117 -8.44 -30.23 21.54
CA ASN A 117 -8.85 -29.10 20.67
C ASN A 117 -8.22 -27.77 21.13
N GLY A 118 -7.09 -27.82 21.83
CA GLY A 118 -6.36 -26.67 22.34
C GLY A 118 -5.71 -25.83 21.25
N GLY A 119 -5.70 -24.52 21.45
CA GLY A 119 -5.24 -23.54 20.46
C GLY A 119 -3.78 -23.68 20.04
N TYR A 120 -2.90 -24.34 20.81
CA TYR A 120 -1.50 -24.57 20.45
C TYR A 120 -1.20 -25.98 19.92
N LYS A 121 -2.24 -26.79 19.69
CA LYS A 121 -2.07 -28.12 19.09
C LYS A 121 -1.73 -28.05 17.60
N SER A 122 -2.31 -27.10 16.86
CA SER A 122 -2.05 -26.91 15.42
C SER A 122 -2.35 -25.48 14.99
N ASP A 123 -1.75 -25.05 13.88
CA ASP A 123 -1.99 -23.72 13.32
C ASP A 123 -3.45 -23.51 12.94
N SER A 124 -4.12 -24.54 12.42
CA SER A 124 -5.54 -24.48 12.08
C SER A 124 -6.40 -24.22 13.32
N LEU A 125 -6.13 -24.89 14.44
CA LEU A 125 -6.84 -24.63 15.69
C LEU A 125 -6.54 -23.21 16.22
N PHE A 126 -5.27 -22.79 16.20
CA PHE A 126 -4.91 -21.42 16.60
C PHE A 126 -5.69 -20.37 15.80
N ARG A 127 -5.70 -20.48 14.46
CA ARG A 127 -6.41 -19.55 13.56
C ARG A 127 -7.92 -19.54 13.79
N THR A 128 -8.52 -20.65 14.19
CA THR A 128 -9.96 -20.67 14.54
C THR A 128 -10.26 -19.90 15.82
N MET A 129 -9.34 -19.87 16.78
CA MET A 129 -9.52 -19.20 18.07
C MET A 129 -9.00 -17.75 18.07
N PHE A 130 -8.05 -17.43 17.18
CA PHE A 130 -7.46 -16.11 17.01
C PHE A 130 -7.14 -15.87 15.53
N ARG A 131 -8.01 -15.12 14.84
CA ARG A 131 -7.87 -14.84 13.40
C ARG A 131 -6.82 -13.77 13.08
N GLY A 132 -6.40 -12.99 14.08
CA GLY A 132 -5.39 -11.96 13.94
C GLY A 132 -5.85 -10.60 14.45
N LEU A 133 -5.02 -9.59 14.20
CA LEU A 133 -5.26 -8.21 14.60
C LEU A 133 -5.50 -7.36 13.36
N ALA A 134 -6.51 -6.51 13.42
CA ALA A 134 -6.73 -5.45 12.45
C ALA A 134 -6.22 -4.14 13.03
N LEU A 135 -5.45 -3.41 12.22
CA LEU A 135 -5.03 -2.05 12.51
C LEU A 135 -5.84 -1.12 11.62
N LYS A 136 -6.58 -0.20 12.25
CA LYS A 136 -7.37 0.81 11.55
C LYS A 136 -6.83 2.18 11.93
N THR A 137 -6.68 3.05 10.94
CA THR A 137 -6.32 4.44 11.18
C THR A 137 -7.57 5.31 11.07
N THR A 138 -7.65 6.34 11.90
CA THR A 138 -8.58 7.45 11.63
C THR A 138 -7.97 8.40 10.61
N ASP A 139 -8.74 9.42 10.22
CA ASP A 139 -8.21 10.53 9.44
C ASP A 139 -6.98 11.13 10.13
N VAL A 140 -5.95 11.41 9.32
CA VAL A 140 -4.72 12.05 9.75
C VAL A 140 -5.02 13.51 10.07
N SER A 141 -4.61 13.99 11.24
CA SER A 141 -4.59 15.44 11.49
C SER A 141 -3.34 16.02 10.84
N GLY A 142 -3.47 17.09 10.05
CA GLY A 142 -2.35 17.72 9.34
C GLY A 142 -2.55 17.79 7.82
N GLN A 143 -1.46 17.90 7.06
CA GLN A 143 -1.49 18.00 5.60
C GLN A 143 -1.61 16.66 4.88
N GLY A 144 -1.44 15.53 5.58
CA GLY A 144 -1.62 14.18 5.04
C GLY A 144 -0.33 13.37 5.02
N LEU A 145 -0.46 12.08 5.32
CA LEU A 145 0.67 11.18 5.55
C LEU A 145 0.25 9.72 5.28
N LEU A 146 1.13 8.96 4.63
CA LEU A 146 1.11 7.51 4.59
C LEU A 146 2.35 6.99 5.30
N SER A 147 2.18 6.02 6.20
CA SER A 147 3.29 5.39 6.91
C SER A 147 3.32 3.91 6.65
N TYR A 148 4.53 3.39 6.46
CA TYR A 148 4.77 1.98 6.15
C TYR A 148 5.32 1.30 7.40
N PHE A 149 4.80 0.11 7.69
CA PHE A 149 5.28 -0.73 8.79
C PHE A 149 5.56 -2.13 8.27
N SER A 150 6.64 -2.74 8.74
CA SER A 150 6.99 -4.12 8.39
C SER A 150 6.46 -5.05 9.47
N ALA A 151 5.44 -5.85 9.14
CA ALA A 151 4.89 -6.85 10.05
C ALA A 151 5.81 -8.08 10.20
N ASN A 152 6.61 -8.41 9.19
CA ASN A 152 7.50 -9.56 9.14
C ASN A 152 8.93 -9.28 9.64
N ASN A 153 9.23 -8.07 10.11
CA ASN A 153 10.53 -7.78 10.71
C ASN A 153 10.73 -8.57 12.01
N THR A 154 11.96 -8.97 12.32
CA THR A 154 12.29 -9.71 13.55
C THR A 154 11.92 -8.98 14.85
N ASN A 155 11.82 -7.65 14.81
CA ASN A 155 11.43 -6.78 15.92
C ASN A 155 9.93 -6.46 15.93
N SER A 156 9.17 -6.94 14.94
CA SER A 156 7.71 -6.81 14.91
C SER A 156 7.07 -8.05 15.53
N ALA A 157 6.35 -7.86 16.62
CA ALA A 157 5.75 -8.95 17.36
C ALA A 157 4.62 -8.47 18.28
N LEU A 158 3.68 -9.38 18.55
CA LEU A 158 2.83 -9.31 19.72
C LEU A 158 3.58 -9.96 20.89
N THR A 159 3.85 -9.21 21.94
CA THR A 159 4.54 -9.70 23.14
C THR A 159 3.63 -9.62 24.35
N VAL A 160 3.49 -10.74 25.05
CA VAL A 160 2.75 -10.85 26.31
C VAL A 160 3.76 -11.01 27.44
N TYR A 161 3.83 -10.04 28.35
CA TYR A 161 4.63 -10.11 29.57
C TYR A 161 3.78 -10.67 30.71
N TYR A 162 4.28 -11.71 31.38
CA TYR A 162 3.52 -12.43 32.40
C TYR A 162 4.39 -12.92 33.56
N ARG A 163 3.73 -13.15 34.70
CA ARG A 163 4.31 -13.79 35.88
C ARG A 163 3.90 -15.26 35.92
N PHE A 164 4.82 -16.12 36.34
CA PHE A 164 4.56 -17.54 36.52
C PHE A 164 5.20 -18.06 37.81
N SER A 165 4.73 -19.22 38.28
CA SER A 165 5.36 -19.96 39.38
C SER A 165 6.03 -21.24 38.87
N LYS A 166 7.30 -21.40 39.20
CA LYS A 166 8.04 -22.65 39.00
C LYS A 166 8.43 -23.17 40.38
N ASP A 167 7.89 -24.34 40.74
CA ASP A 167 8.20 -25.01 42.02
C ASP A 167 8.01 -24.08 43.24
N GLY A 168 6.96 -23.25 43.22
CA GLY A 168 6.65 -22.28 44.28
C GLY A 168 7.41 -20.94 44.19
N VAL A 169 8.42 -20.83 43.32
CA VAL A 169 9.16 -19.58 43.09
C VAL A 169 8.48 -18.74 42.01
N LYS A 170 8.24 -17.46 42.29
CA LYS A 170 7.65 -16.51 41.33
C LYS A 170 8.73 -15.93 40.42
N ASP A 171 8.50 -15.94 39.12
CA ASP A 171 9.36 -15.27 38.14
C ASP A 171 8.52 -14.63 37.02
N THR A 172 9.19 -13.92 36.11
CA THR A 172 8.57 -13.26 34.95
C THR A 172 9.15 -13.79 33.65
N ALA A 173 8.30 -13.91 32.63
CA ALA A 173 8.70 -14.27 31.29
C ALA A 173 7.92 -13.46 30.25
N SER A 174 8.26 -13.66 28.98
CA SER A 174 7.48 -13.13 27.87
C SER A 174 7.16 -14.23 26.86
N ALA A 175 5.95 -14.17 26.30
CA ALA A 175 5.51 -14.98 25.19
C ALA A 175 5.47 -14.08 23.95
N VAL A 176 6.15 -14.49 22.88
CA VAL A 176 6.34 -13.67 21.67
C VAL A 176 5.68 -14.35 20.49
N PHE A 177 4.75 -13.64 19.84
CA PHE A 177 4.07 -14.08 18.63
C PHE A 177 4.55 -13.20 17.47
N LYS A 178 5.26 -13.82 16.53
CA LYS A 178 5.76 -13.14 15.33
C LYS A 178 4.83 -13.43 14.16
N HIS A 179 4.63 -12.43 13.31
CA HIS A 179 4.02 -12.65 12.02
C HIS A 179 5.08 -13.30 11.11
N LEU A 180 4.76 -14.48 10.58
CA LEU A 180 5.56 -15.15 9.55
C LEU A 180 5.08 -14.68 8.17
N ASP A 181 5.65 -15.24 7.11
CA ASP A 181 5.21 -14.92 5.76
C ASP A 181 3.75 -15.36 5.52
N TYR A 182 3.04 -14.62 4.67
CA TYR A 182 1.64 -14.83 4.25
C TYR A 182 0.58 -14.43 5.31
N SER A 183 -0.70 -14.35 4.93
CA SER A 183 -1.82 -13.95 5.81
C SER A 183 -1.85 -12.47 6.21
N GLN A 184 -1.74 -11.58 5.22
CA GLN A 184 -1.90 -10.14 5.45
C GLN A 184 -2.80 -9.51 4.40
N ALA A 185 -3.52 -8.47 4.79
CA ALA A 185 -4.37 -7.68 3.94
C ALA A 185 -4.12 -6.20 4.23
N ASN A 186 -3.86 -5.43 3.18
CA ASN A 186 -3.78 -3.98 3.27
C ASN A 186 -4.97 -3.39 2.52
N SER A 187 -5.83 -2.67 3.24
CA SER A 187 -6.93 -1.92 2.64
C SER A 187 -6.60 -0.44 2.63
N ILE A 188 -6.78 0.20 1.49
CA ILE A 188 -6.60 1.65 1.31
C ILE A 188 -7.93 2.19 0.83
N ARG A 189 -8.62 2.92 1.71
CA ARG A 189 -9.83 3.66 1.35
C ARG A 189 -9.44 5.06 0.91
N ARG A 190 -9.96 5.48 -0.24
CA ARG A 190 -9.82 6.85 -0.73
C ARG A 190 -11.19 7.53 -0.64
N THR A 191 -11.20 8.67 0.02
CA THR A 191 -12.36 9.55 0.07
C THR A 191 -11.97 10.80 -0.68
N GLU A 192 -12.66 11.05 -1.77
CA GLU A 192 -12.40 12.19 -2.63
C GLU A 192 -12.94 13.46 -1.97
N SER A 193 -12.19 14.56 -2.06
CA SER A 193 -12.64 15.85 -1.53
C SER A 193 -12.05 17.03 -2.30
N GLY A 194 -12.57 18.24 -2.02
CA GLY A 194 -12.06 19.50 -2.54
C GLY A 194 -12.06 19.58 -4.07
N GLU A 195 -11.01 20.21 -4.61
CA GLU A 195 -10.87 20.42 -6.06
C GLU A 195 -10.76 19.12 -6.86
N TYR A 196 -10.26 18.04 -6.23
CA TYR A 196 -10.22 16.74 -6.88
C TYR A 196 -11.64 16.25 -7.21
N THR A 197 -12.54 16.27 -6.24
CA THR A 197 -13.96 15.93 -6.47
C THR A 197 -14.63 16.91 -7.43
N ALA A 198 -14.31 18.20 -7.37
CA ALA A 198 -14.90 19.21 -8.25
C ALA A 198 -14.52 19.04 -9.73
N ASN A 199 -13.41 18.35 -10.01
CA ASN A 199 -12.93 18.07 -11.37
C ASN A 199 -13.10 16.60 -11.80
N LEU A 200 -13.57 15.73 -10.91
CA LEU A 200 -13.82 14.34 -11.24
C LEU A 200 -15.02 14.21 -12.18
N SER A 201 -14.87 13.40 -13.24
CA SER A 201 -15.90 13.17 -14.26
C SER A 201 -16.41 14.44 -14.98
N LYS A 202 -15.70 15.56 -14.83
CA LYS A 202 -16.04 16.82 -15.50
C LYS A 202 -15.57 16.78 -16.96
N PRO A 203 -16.42 17.08 -17.94
CA PRO A 203 -15.97 17.23 -19.32
C PRO A 203 -15.11 18.48 -19.46
N ASN A 204 -13.98 18.37 -20.17
CA ASN A 204 -13.02 19.47 -20.41
C ASN A 204 -12.65 20.25 -19.12
N PRO A 205 -12.12 19.58 -18.08
CA PRO A 205 -11.73 20.25 -16.85
C PRO A 205 -10.51 21.15 -17.10
N GLN A 206 -10.40 22.24 -16.34
CA GLN A 206 -9.23 23.14 -16.44
C GLN A 206 -7.95 22.51 -15.87
N GLN A 207 -8.11 21.58 -14.92
CA GLN A 207 -7.02 20.87 -14.26
C GLN A 207 -7.32 19.38 -14.20
N LEU A 208 -6.27 18.59 -14.36
CA LEU A 208 -6.33 17.12 -14.28
C LEU A 208 -5.65 16.67 -12.99
N TYR A 209 -6.34 15.82 -12.25
CA TYR A 209 -5.81 15.21 -11.03
C TYR A 209 -5.52 13.75 -11.32
N ILE A 210 -4.24 13.39 -11.31
CA ILE A 210 -3.77 12.02 -11.55
C ILE A 210 -3.18 11.49 -10.25
N GLN A 211 -3.84 10.48 -9.68
CA GLN A 211 -3.35 9.75 -8.51
C GLN A 211 -2.93 8.34 -8.92
N SER A 212 -1.89 7.80 -8.29
CA SER A 212 -1.36 6.51 -8.72
C SER A 212 -2.33 5.34 -8.54
N SER A 213 -2.38 4.43 -9.52
CA SER A 213 -3.20 3.20 -9.58
C SER A 213 -2.54 2.05 -8.78
N PRO A 214 -3.30 1.06 -8.25
CA PRO A 214 -4.58 0.53 -8.77
C PRO A 214 -5.86 1.24 -8.33
N LEU A 215 -5.87 2.06 -7.27
CA LEU A 215 -7.05 2.82 -6.81
C LEU A 215 -6.96 4.31 -7.11
N GLY A 216 -6.27 4.64 -8.19
CA GLY A 216 -5.99 6.01 -8.61
C GLY A 216 -6.95 6.52 -9.66
N SER A 217 -6.86 7.81 -9.95
CA SER A 217 -7.57 8.45 -11.05
C SER A 217 -6.80 8.34 -12.37
N TYR A 218 -7.51 8.51 -13.47
CA TYR A 218 -6.94 8.68 -14.80
C TYR A 218 -7.69 9.80 -15.53
N ALA A 219 -7.04 10.40 -16.53
CA ALA A 219 -7.69 11.35 -17.43
C ALA A 219 -8.01 10.67 -18.76
N SER A 220 -9.27 10.76 -19.18
CA SER A 220 -9.69 10.36 -20.54
C SER A 220 -9.47 11.52 -21.50
N ILE A 221 -8.77 11.26 -22.60
CA ILE A 221 -8.42 12.26 -23.61
C ILE A 221 -9.00 11.83 -24.95
N SER A 222 -9.88 12.65 -25.50
CA SER A 222 -10.45 12.47 -26.84
C SER A 222 -10.14 13.72 -27.67
N ILE A 223 -9.67 13.51 -28.90
CA ILE A 223 -9.37 14.58 -29.85
C ILE A 223 -10.21 14.35 -31.11
N PRO A 224 -11.49 14.75 -31.12
CA PRO A 224 -12.42 14.44 -32.22
C PRO A 224 -11.93 14.92 -33.58
N GLY A 225 -11.21 16.05 -33.63
CA GLY A 225 -10.66 16.62 -34.85
C GLY A 225 -9.67 15.71 -35.59
N LEU A 226 -9.05 14.72 -34.91
CA LEU A 226 -8.15 13.77 -35.57
C LEU A 226 -8.90 12.85 -36.56
N SER A 227 -10.18 12.57 -36.33
CA SER A 227 -10.99 11.72 -37.23
C SER A 227 -11.20 12.37 -38.60
N ALA A 228 -11.28 13.70 -38.64
CA ALA A 228 -11.45 14.49 -39.86
C ALA A 228 -10.12 15.05 -40.39
N PHE A 229 -8.98 14.68 -39.80
CA PHE A 229 -7.70 15.26 -40.17
C PHE A 229 -7.30 14.78 -41.57
N PRO A 230 -6.90 15.70 -42.47
CA PRO A 230 -6.59 15.36 -43.85
C PRO A 230 -5.35 14.48 -43.95
N ASN A 231 -5.25 13.72 -45.05
CA ASN A 231 -4.07 12.91 -45.32
C ASN A 231 -2.82 13.80 -45.47
N LYS A 232 -1.88 13.67 -44.54
CA LYS A 232 -0.62 14.42 -44.48
C LYS A 232 0.50 13.53 -43.94
N ILE A 233 1.73 13.89 -44.28
CA ILE A 233 2.91 13.37 -43.58
C ILE A 233 3.00 14.09 -42.24
N ILE A 234 2.95 13.33 -41.15
CA ILE A 234 3.03 13.85 -39.79
C ILE A 234 4.51 13.85 -39.37
N HIS A 235 5.12 15.03 -39.35
CA HIS A 235 6.51 15.15 -38.90
C HIS A 235 6.63 14.98 -37.37
N ARG A 236 5.66 15.53 -36.62
CA ARG A 236 5.61 15.46 -35.17
C ARG A 236 4.18 15.62 -34.68
N ALA A 237 3.75 14.74 -33.79
CA ALA A 237 2.59 14.92 -32.94
C ALA A 237 2.98 14.55 -31.52
N GLU A 238 2.66 15.42 -30.55
CA GLU A 238 2.96 15.19 -29.15
C GLU A 238 1.76 15.57 -28.29
N LEU A 239 1.55 14.77 -27.23
CA LEU A 239 0.75 15.17 -26.10
C LEU A 239 1.70 15.62 -24.99
N ILE A 240 1.46 16.82 -24.44
CA ILE A 240 2.25 17.39 -23.35
C ILE A 240 1.31 17.66 -22.18
N ALA A 241 1.65 17.08 -21.03
CA ALA A 241 1.00 17.37 -19.76
C ALA A 241 1.97 18.14 -18.87
N TYR A 242 1.57 19.34 -18.43
CA TYR A 242 2.36 20.15 -17.51
C TYR A 242 1.89 19.89 -16.08
N LYS A 243 2.85 19.60 -15.19
CA LYS A 243 2.59 19.62 -13.75
C LYS A 243 2.25 21.05 -13.35
N VAL A 244 1.13 21.23 -12.66
CA VAL A 244 0.79 22.49 -12.00
C VAL A 244 1.65 22.61 -10.73
N PRO A 245 2.50 23.65 -10.60
CA PRO A 245 3.31 23.84 -9.40
C PRO A 245 2.45 24.00 -8.15
N SER A 246 2.92 23.45 -7.03
CA SER A 246 2.25 23.56 -5.73
C SER A 246 3.25 23.92 -4.62
N ALA A 247 2.79 24.67 -3.62
CA ALA A 247 3.59 24.94 -2.42
C ALA A 247 3.95 23.66 -1.64
N SER A 248 3.20 22.58 -1.83
CA SER A 248 3.42 21.28 -1.20
C SER A 248 4.27 20.32 -2.05
N ASP A 249 4.88 20.79 -3.14
CA ASP A 249 5.69 19.96 -4.05
C ASP A 249 6.93 19.32 -3.39
N ASN A 250 7.40 19.91 -2.28
CA ASN A 250 8.48 19.38 -1.45
C ASN A 250 8.00 18.29 -0.47
N ILE A 251 6.69 18.12 -0.31
CA ILE A 251 6.06 17.19 0.64
C ILE A 251 5.43 16.00 -0.11
N PHE A 252 4.66 16.30 -1.15
CA PHE A 252 3.97 15.31 -1.97
C PHE A 252 4.67 15.21 -3.32
N THR A 253 5.43 14.13 -3.52
CA THR A 253 6.12 13.91 -4.77
C THR A 253 5.14 13.51 -5.87
N VAL A 254 5.33 14.08 -7.05
CA VAL A 254 4.57 13.69 -8.24
C VAL A 254 5.07 12.37 -8.81
N PRO A 255 4.25 11.62 -9.55
CA PRO A 255 4.69 10.40 -10.21
C PRO A 255 5.89 10.65 -11.14
N GLY A 256 6.99 9.93 -10.98
CA GLY A 256 8.16 10.08 -11.88
C GLY A 256 7.85 9.72 -13.34
N ARG A 257 6.78 8.97 -13.58
CA ARG A 257 6.29 8.60 -14.90
C ARG A 257 4.76 8.57 -14.96
N LEU A 258 4.22 9.05 -16.06
CA LEU A 258 2.85 8.82 -16.51
C LEU A 258 2.85 7.85 -17.70
N LEU A 259 1.82 7.03 -17.80
CA LEU A 259 1.53 6.22 -18.99
C LEU A 259 0.34 6.79 -19.73
N LEU A 260 0.39 6.64 -21.04
CA LEU A 260 -0.70 6.93 -21.95
C LEU A 260 -1.00 5.63 -22.69
N ASP A 261 -2.22 5.13 -22.55
CA ASP A 261 -2.73 4.01 -23.35
C ASP A 261 -3.95 4.46 -24.14
N HIS A 262 -4.45 3.58 -25.02
CA HIS A 262 -5.76 3.76 -25.62
C HIS A 262 -6.58 2.47 -25.50
N LYS A 263 -7.90 2.63 -25.37
CA LYS A 263 -8.82 1.51 -25.23
C LYS A 263 -9.31 1.05 -26.60
N GLY A 264 -9.18 -0.27 -26.85
CA GLY A 264 -9.74 -0.97 -28.00
C GLY A 264 -11.28 -1.05 -27.99
N THR A 265 -11.87 -2.03 -28.69
CA THR A 265 -13.29 -2.41 -28.52
C THR A 265 -13.52 -3.29 -27.29
N THR A 266 -12.47 -3.94 -26.79
CA THR A 266 -12.47 -4.76 -25.57
C THR A 266 -11.88 -3.99 -24.38
N ASP A 267 -11.93 -4.57 -23.17
CA ASP A 267 -11.30 -3.98 -21.97
C ASP A 267 -9.76 -4.09 -21.95
N THR A 268 -9.14 -4.34 -23.11
CA THR A 268 -7.70 -4.42 -23.26
C THR A 268 -7.11 -3.03 -23.44
N ALA A 269 -6.13 -2.69 -22.61
CA ALA A 269 -5.31 -1.50 -22.75
C ALA A 269 -4.21 -1.75 -23.80
N PHE A 270 -4.17 -0.92 -24.84
CA PHE A 270 -3.18 -1.03 -25.92
C PHE A 270 -2.12 0.06 -25.78
N LEU A 271 -0.88 -0.33 -26.01
CA LEU A 271 0.18 0.63 -26.31
C LEU A 271 0.01 1.13 -27.74
N PHE A 272 0.42 2.37 -27.99
CA PHE A 272 0.53 2.86 -29.36
C PHE A 272 1.68 2.14 -30.07
N HIS A 273 1.68 2.25 -31.40
CA HIS A 273 2.58 1.51 -32.25
C HIS A 273 4.04 1.96 -32.04
N ASP A 274 4.92 1.01 -31.71
CA ASP A 274 6.36 1.18 -31.47
C ASP A 274 6.74 1.99 -30.22
N ASP A 275 5.83 2.12 -29.25
CA ASP A 275 6.08 2.80 -27.96
C ASP A 275 7.05 2.05 -27.05
N ILE A 276 7.15 0.74 -27.25
CA ILE A 276 8.05 -0.13 -26.52
C ILE A 276 9.03 -0.71 -27.53
N GLN A 277 10.27 -0.28 -27.40
CA GLN A 277 11.39 -0.93 -28.06
C GLN A 277 11.99 -1.95 -27.10
N ILE A 278 12.51 -3.05 -27.65
CA ILE A 278 13.39 -3.94 -26.92
C ILE A 278 14.81 -3.48 -27.22
N ASP A 279 15.59 -3.18 -26.19
CA ASP A 279 17.00 -2.84 -26.38
C ASP A 279 17.85 -4.09 -26.66
N ALA A 280 19.14 -3.90 -26.95
CA ALA A 280 20.05 -5.01 -27.24
C ALA A 280 20.20 -6.03 -26.10
N SER A 281 19.77 -5.70 -24.87
CA SER A 281 19.79 -6.60 -23.70
C SER A 281 18.50 -7.42 -23.54
N GLY A 282 17.51 -7.22 -24.40
CA GLY A 282 16.19 -7.83 -24.24
C GLY A 282 15.28 -7.06 -23.28
N SER A 283 15.69 -5.89 -22.80
CA SER A 283 14.93 -5.08 -21.85
C SER A 283 14.00 -4.10 -22.56
N LEU A 284 12.88 -3.79 -21.89
CA LEU A 284 11.89 -2.84 -22.39
C LEU A 284 12.43 -1.42 -22.26
N ASN A 285 12.53 -0.72 -23.39
CA ASN A 285 12.92 0.67 -23.46
C ASN A 285 11.70 1.57 -23.73
N LEU A 286 11.24 2.25 -22.69
CA LEU A 286 10.11 3.18 -22.71
C LEU A 286 10.52 4.63 -22.98
N SER A 287 11.82 4.91 -23.14
CA SER A 287 12.32 6.29 -23.27
C SER A 287 11.85 6.99 -24.55
N GLN A 288 11.63 6.23 -25.63
CA GLN A 288 11.23 6.77 -26.93
C GLN A 288 9.76 7.22 -26.96
N PHE A 289 8.89 6.53 -26.22
CA PHE A 289 7.49 6.94 -26.07
C PHE A 289 7.34 8.17 -25.18
N GLY A 290 8.16 8.23 -24.12
CA GLY A 290 8.22 9.34 -23.18
C GLY A 290 7.48 9.05 -21.87
N GLY A 291 6.74 10.04 -21.37
CA GLY A 291 5.99 9.93 -20.13
C GLY A 291 6.80 10.05 -18.85
N SER A 292 8.13 10.15 -18.91
CA SER A 292 8.96 10.53 -17.75
C SER A 292 8.81 12.01 -17.44
N LEU A 293 8.79 12.36 -16.15
CA LEU A 293 8.86 13.75 -15.71
C LEU A 293 10.19 14.37 -16.13
N ARG A 294 10.13 15.52 -16.79
CA ARG A 294 11.30 16.30 -17.22
C ARG A 294 11.57 17.46 -16.27
N SER A 295 12.77 18.04 -16.36
CA SER A 295 13.19 19.19 -15.54
C SER A 295 12.36 20.46 -15.75
N ASP A 296 11.63 20.56 -16.87
CA ASP A 296 10.71 21.65 -17.19
C ASP A 296 9.28 21.40 -16.68
N ASN A 297 9.09 20.43 -15.76
CA ASN A 297 7.79 20.04 -15.21
C ASN A 297 6.80 19.51 -16.25
N SER A 298 7.29 18.96 -17.37
CA SER A 298 6.44 18.35 -18.41
C SER A 298 6.58 16.82 -18.48
N TYR A 299 5.47 16.16 -18.77
CA TYR A 299 5.42 14.81 -19.32
C TYR A 299 5.09 14.94 -20.80
N ARG A 300 5.88 14.28 -21.66
CA ARG A 300 5.71 14.35 -23.12
C ARG A 300 5.54 12.95 -23.68
N PHE A 301 4.57 12.80 -24.57
CA PHE A 301 4.27 11.54 -25.26
C PHE A 301 4.34 11.76 -26.76
N ASN A 302 5.08 10.90 -27.46
CA ASN A 302 5.15 10.94 -28.91
C ASN A 302 3.97 10.19 -29.53
N LEU A 303 3.10 10.93 -30.22
CA LEU A 303 1.91 10.41 -30.90
C LEU A 303 2.04 10.42 -32.42
N THR A 304 3.24 10.70 -32.96
CA THR A 304 3.47 10.88 -34.40
C THR A 304 3.00 9.68 -35.20
N ARG A 305 3.38 8.46 -34.79
CA ARG A 305 2.99 7.22 -35.47
C ARG A 305 1.49 6.93 -35.36
N TYR A 306 0.89 7.22 -34.20
CA TYR A 306 -0.54 7.07 -33.98
C TYR A 306 -1.32 7.99 -34.93
N VAL A 307 -1.03 9.29 -34.92
CA VAL A 307 -1.68 10.26 -35.81
C VAL A 307 -1.41 9.94 -37.27
N GLN A 308 -0.19 9.48 -37.61
CA GLN A 308 0.13 9.02 -38.96
C GLN A 308 -0.77 7.86 -39.41
N GLY A 309 -1.01 6.88 -38.54
CA GLY A 309 -1.91 5.75 -38.81
C GLY A 309 -3.36 6.15 -39.00
N LEU A 310 -3.86 7.13 -38.23
CA LEU A 310 -5.20 7.68 -38.42
C LEU A 310 -5.38 8.29 -39.82
N VAL A 311 -4.41 9.09 -40.26
CA VAL A 311 -4.56 9.90 -41.48
C VAL A 311 -4.31 9.11 -42.77
N THR A 312 -3.35 8.17 -42.77
CA THR A 312 -3.03 7.35 -43.96
C THR A 312 -3.71 5.99 -43.98
N ARG A 313 -3.79 5.29 -42.84
CA ARG A 313 -4.36 3.93 -42.75
C ARG A 313 -5.80 3.88 -42.26
N LYS A 314 -6.41 5.04 -41.94
CA LYS A 314 -7.77 5.13 -41.41
C LYS A 314 -7.96 4.29 -40.15
N GLU A 315 -6.93 4.24 -39.31
CA GLU A 315 -7.03 3.64 -37.99
C GLU A 315 -8.09 4.36 -37.15
N ARG A 316 -8.62 3.68 -36.12
CA ARG A 316 -9.67 4.22 -35.26
C ARG A 316 -9.09 5.30 -34.34
N ASN A 317 -9.78 6.44 -34.24
CA ASN A 317 -9.46 7.49 -33.28
C ASN A 317 -10.00 7.12 -31.90
N ASP A 318 -9.15 6.48 -31.11
CA ASP A 318 -9.50 5.95 -29.80
C ASP A 318 -9.40 7.02 -28.72
N THR A 319 -10.23 6.88 -27.69
CA THR A 319 -10.03 7.62 -26.44
C THR A 319 -8.77 7.09 -25.75
N MET A 320 -7.87 8.01 -25.44
CA MET A 320 -6.63 7.74 -24.74
C MET A 320 -6.85 7.89 -23.23
N ARG A 321 -6.09 7.16 -22.41
CA ARG A 321 -6.10 7.30 -20.94
C ARG A 321 -4.72 7.64 -20.44
N LEU A 322 -4.62 8.74 -19.71
CA LEU A 322 -3.40 9.22 -19.05
C LEU A 322 -3.48 8.89 -17.56
N TYR A 323 -2.50 8.16 -17.03
CA TYR A 323 -2.52 7.67 -15.64
C TYR A 323 -1.12 7.37 -15.10
N ALA A 324 -1.03 7.13 -13.78
CA ALA A 324 0.22 6.79 -13.09
C ALA A 324 0.11 5.40 -12.43
N PRO A 325 0.41 4.29 -13.12
CA PRO A 325 0.31 2.98 -12.48
C PRO A 325 1.44 2.75 -11.48
N LEU A 326 1.24 1.96 -10.42
CA LEU A 326 2.35 1.30 -9.72
C LEU A 326 2.93 0.17 -10.59
N ARG A 327 2.03 -0.65 -11.15
CA ARG A 327 2.29 -1.68 -12.17
C ARG A 327 1.12 -1.69 -13.14
N SER A 328 1.40 -1.82 -14.43
CA SER A 328 0.39 -2.00 -15.47
C SER A 328 0.82 -3.13 -16.40
N THR A 329 -0.14 -3.87 -16.94
CA THR A 329 0.10 -4.87 -17.97
C THR A 329 -0.58 -4.39 -19.24
N LEU A 330 0.20 -4.16 -20.29
CA LEU A 330 -0.26 -3.55 -21.53
C LEU A 330 0.04 -4.46 -22.71
N PHE A 331 -0.85 -4.51 -23.69
CA PHE A 331 -0.58 -5.27 -24.91
C PHE A 331 0.27 -4.45 -25.87
N ALA A 332 1.48 -4.93 -26.18
CA ALA A 332 2.40 -4.31 -27.13
C ALA A 332 2.16 -4.90 -28.52
N LYS A 333 1.43 -4.18 -29.38
CA LYS A 333 1.03 -4.67 -30.71
C LYS A 333 2.22 -5.00 -31.63
N ASN A 334 3.31 -4.26 -31.52
CA ASN A 334 4.54 -4.50 -32.29
C ASN A 334 5.28 -5.77 -31.84
N LEU A 335 5.10 -6.20 -30.58
CA LEU A 335 5.72 -7.41 -30.03
C LEU A 335 4.77 -8.63 -30.02
N GLY A 336 3.48 -8.42 -30.21
CA GLY A 336 2.47 -9.47 -30.16
C GLY A 336 2.27 -10.09 -28.77
N GLN A 337 2.65 -9.39 -27.69
CA GLN A 337 2.58 -9.91 -26.32
C GLN A 337 2.19 -8.86 -25.28
N TYR A 338 1.80 -9.33 -24.10
CA TYR A 338 1.59 -8.49 -22.92
C TYR A 338 2.92 -8.14 -22.26
N VAL A 339 3.03 -6.89 -21.86
CA VAL A 339 4.23 -6.31 -21.29
C VAL A 339 3.90 -5.69 -19.94
N SER A 340 4.64 -6.10 -18.91
CA SER A 340 4.56 -5.50 -17.58
C SER A 340 5.37 -4.22 -17.54
N VAL A 341 4.69 -3.10 -17.32
CA VAL A 341 5.29 -1.79 -17.10
C VAL A 341 5.22 -1.46 -15.61
N THR A 342 6.36 -1.36 -14.97
CA THR A 342 6.46 -0.94 -13.56
C THR A 342 6.87 0.53 -13.49
N ASN A 343 6.16 1.30 -12.68
CA ASN A 343 6.57 2.65 -12.32
C ASN A 343 7.46 2.52 -11.09
N LEU A 344 8.72 2.18 -11.31
CA LEU A 344 9.74 2.26 -10.28
C LEU A 344 10.39 3.63 -10.42
N SER A 345 10.03 4.54 -9.52
CA SER A 345 10.87 5.68 -9.15
C SER A 345 11.62 5.33 -7.88
#